data_AF-A0A2E8RWU7-F1
#
_entry.id   AF-A0A2E8RWU7-F1
#
_cell.length_a   1.000
_cell.length_b   1.000
_cell.length_c   1.000
_cell.angle_alpha   90.00
_cell.angle_beta   90.00
_cell.angle_gamma   90.00
#
_symmetry.space_group_name_H-M   'P 1'
#
loop_
_entity.id
_entity.type
_entity.pdbx_description
1 polymer ?
#
loop_
_entity_poly.entity_id
_entity_poly.type
_entity_poly.pdbx_seq_one_letter_code
_entity_poly.pdbx_strand_id
1 'polypeptide(L)'
;MIKEHARFQLEASKLGRNIVFQVTVYAKTRRRKTSLHAETQCSDPYHFVIQFVIKDCDSTEEIIERFAHQLRHRGFKPERMRGWEEQSWAPWTDVPEDSQSVA
;
A
#
# COMPACT_ATOMS: atom_id res chain seq x y z
N MET A 1 8.67 9.62 17.70
CA MET A 1 9.74 8.97 16.91
C MET A 1 9.10 8.33 15.68
N ILE A 2 9.71 8.47 14.50
CA ILE A 2 9.27 7.79 13.28
C ILE A 2 10.39 6.81 12.90
N LYS A 3 10.04 5.55 12.66
CA LYS A 3 10.96 4.51 12.18
C LYS A 3 10.33 3.78 11.03
N GLU A 4 11.14 3.36 10.07
CA GLU A 4 10.68 2.38 9.08
C GLU A 4 10.30 1.08 9.79
N HIS A 5 9.18 0.50 9.39
CA HIS A 5 8.61 -0.72 9.94
C HIS A 5 8.61 -1.86 8.92
N ALA A 6 8.19 -1.57 7.69
CA ALA A 6 8.13 -2.54 6.60
C ALA A 6 8.21 -1.84 5.24
N ARG A 7 8.42 -2.61 4.17
CA ARG A 7 8.24 -2.17 2.79
C ARG A 7 7.50 -3.25 2.01
N PHE A 8 6.65 -2.83 1.09
CA PHE A 8 6.02 -3.74 0.14
C PHE A 8 5.95 -3.10 -1.25
N GLN A 9 5.77 -3.95 -2.26
CA GLN A 9 5.39 -3.53 -3.59
C GLN A 9 4.02 -4.08 -3.93
N LEU A 10 3.22 -3.30 -4.66
CA LEU A 10 1.93 -3.72 -5.18
C LEU A 10 1.86 -3.32 -6.65
N GLU A 11 1.61 -4.30 -7.51
CA GLU A 11 1.37 -4.08 -8.93
C GLU A 11 -0.13 -3.92 -9.18
N ALA A 12 -0.51 -2.85 -9.89
CA ALA A 12 -1.88 -2.62 -10.30
C ALA A 12 -1.97 -2.20 -11.76
N SER A 13 -3.04 -2.62 -12.44
CA SER A 13 -3.31 -2.27 -13.82
C SER A 13 -4.32 -1.11 -13.93
N LYS A 14 -4.12 -0.21 -14.91
CA LYS A 14 -5.07 0.83 -15.28
C LYS A 14 -4.92 1.15 -16.75
N LEU A 15 -6.02 1.02 -17.50
CA LEU A 15 -6.08 1.36 -18.94
C LEU A 15 -5.03 0.63 -19.78
N GLY A 16 -4.82 -0.66 -19.49
CA GLY A 16 -3.85 -1.50 -20.20
C GLY A 16 -2.39 -1.24 -19.83
N ARG A 17 -2.12 -0.46 -18.78
CA ARG A 17 -0.76 -0.24 -18.24
C ARG A 17 -0.66 -0.79 -16.82
N ASN A 18 0.45 -1.46 -16.53
CA ASN A 18 0.77 -1.91 -15.18
C ASN A 18 1.70 -0.90 -14.52
N ILE A 19 1.42 -0.60 -13.26
CA ILE A 19 2.22 0.28 -12.41
C ILE A 19 2.58 -0.49 -11.15
N VAL A 20 3.87 -0.49 -10.80
CA VAL A 20 4.35 -1.04 -9.53
C VAL A 20 4.52 0.09 -8.54
N PHE A 21 3.73 0.04 -7.47
CA PHE A 21 3.80 0.96 -6.35
C PHE A 21 4.77 0.40 -5.32
N GLN A 22 5.81 1.15 -4.97
CA GLN A 22 6.64 0.85 -3.82
C GLN A 22 6.15 1.66 -2.62
N VAL A 23 5.86 0.96 -1.53
CA VAL A 23 5.27 1.55 -0.32
C VAL A 23 6.18 1.25 0.86
N THR A 24 6.60 2.31 1.55
CA THR A 24 7.33 2.20 2.81
C THR A 24 6.37 2.48 3.96
N VAL A 25 6.30 1.54 4.90
CA VAL A 25 5.50 1.64 6.11
C VAL A 25 6.38 2.17 7.23
N TYR A 26 5.89 3.18 7.93
CA TYR A 26 6.55 3.83 9.05
C TYR A 26 5.75 3.63 10.33
N ALA A 27 6.42 3.16 11.38
CA ALA A 27 5.90 3.19 12.74
C ALA A 27 6.11 4.57 13.36
N LYS A 28 5.02 5.16 13.85
CA LYS A 28 5.01 6.45 14.53
C LYS A 28 4.52 6.26 15.96
N THR A 29 5.43 6.44 16.92
CA THR A 29 5.08 6.40 18.33
C THR A 29 4.82 7.81 18.86
N ARG A 30 3.63 8.02 19.44
CA ARG A 30 3.23 9.25 20.13
C ARG A 30 2.70 8.91 21.52
N ARG A 31 3.28 9.54 22.56
CA ARG A 31 3.00 9.28 23.98
C ARG A 31 3.15 7.78 24.31
N ARG A 32 2.04 7.03 24.32
CA ARG A 32 1.99 5.58 24.63
C ARG A 32 1.34 4.74 23.51
N LYS A 33 1.01 5.34 22.37
CA LYS A 33 0.44 4.63 21.21
C LYS A 33 1.45 4.61 20.06
N THR A 34 1.63 3.46 19.46
CA THR A 34 2.32 3.29 18.18
C THR A 34 1.25 3.03 17.13
N SER A 35 1.30 3.76 16.02
CA SER A 35 0.50 3.47 14.84
C SER A 35 1.38 3.43 13.60
N LEU A 36 0.94 2.69 12.60
CA LEU A 36 1.60 2.57 11.32
C LEU A 36 1.00 3.55 10.31
N HIS A 37 1.87 4.07 9.44
CA HIS A 37 1.55 5.05 8.41
C HIS A 37 2.31 4.70 7.14
N ALA A 38 1.72 4.97 5.98
CA ALA A 38 2.38 4.80 4.69
C ALA A 38 2.01 5.97 3.77
N GLU A 39 3.01 6.45 3.03
CA GLU A 39 2.83 7.50 2.03
C GLU A 39 3.56 7.07 0.75
N THR A 40 2.87 7.15 -0.38
CA THR A 40 3.45 6.88 -1.70
C THR A 40 2.86 7.81 -2.75
N GLN A 41 3.59 8.02 -3.84
CA GLN A 41 3.17 8.86 -4.95
C GLN A 41 3.38 8.12 -6.26
N CYS A 42 2.45 8.29 -7.20
CA CYS A 42 2.64 7.86 -8.58
C CYS A 42 2.16 8.94 -9.55
N SER A 43 2.47 8.78 -10.83
CA SER A 43 1.82 9.52 -11.92
C SER A 43 1.06 8.53 -12.80
N ASP A 44 -0.05 8.97 -13.39
CA ASP A 44 -0.74 8.22 -14.43
C ASP A 44 -1.05 9.12 -15.64
N PRO A 45 -1.46 8.57 -16.80
CA PRO A 45 -1.68 9.37 -18.00
C PRO A 45 -2.72 10.50 -17.86
N TYR A 46 -3.58 10.45 -16.84
CA TYR A 46 -4.60 11.45 -16.57
C TYR A 46 -4.28 12.36 -15.37
N HIS A 47 -3.35 11.96 -14.50
CA HIS A 47 -2.97 12.71 -13.30
C HIS A 47 -1.46 12.84 -13.19
N PHE A 48 -1.00 14.10 -13.18
CA PHE A 48 0.41 14.45 -13.08
C PHE A 48 1.07 13.90 -11.80
N VAL A 49 0.34 13.91 -10.67
CA VAL A 49 0.76 13.29 -9.40
C VAL A 49 -0.48 12.79 -8.63
N ILE A 50 -0.46 11.53 -8.21
CA ILE A 50 -1.42 10.92 -7.30
C ILE A 50 -0.68 10.59 -6.01
N GLN A 51 -1.11 11.20 -4.90
CA GLN A 51 -0.58 10.89 -3.58
C GLN A 51 -1.54 9.96 -2.84
N PHE A 52 -1.00 8.87 -2.31
CA PHE A 52 -1.67 7.94 -1.41
C PHE A 52 -1.12 8.14 -0.01
N VAL A 53 -2.02 8.31 0.95
CA VAL A 53 -1.69 8.54 2.35
C VAL A 53 -2.58 7.64 3.19
N ILE A 54 -1.94 6.79 3.99
CA ILE A 54 -2.60 5.86 4.91
C ILE A 54 -2.02 6.12 6.28
N LYS A 55 -2.91 6.33 7.25
CA LYS A 55 -2.55 6.72 8.61
C LYS A 55 -3.33 5.91 9.61
N ASP A 56 -2.75 5.80 10.80
CA ASP A 56 -3.39 5.26 11.99
C ASP A 56 -3.88 3.82 11.81
N CYS A 57 -3.02 2.99 11.22
CA CYS A 57 -3.21 1.54 11.13
C CYS A 57 -2.52 0.82 12.28
N ASP A 58 -3.07 -0.31 12.68
CA ASP A 58 -2.54 -1.16 13.75
C ASP A 58 -1.63 -2.28 13.20
N SER A 59 -1.74 -2.61 11.90
CA SER A 59 -0.89 -3.62 11.24
C SER A 59 -0.49 -3.25 9.80
N THR A 60 0.46 -4.00 9.24
CA THR A 60 0.92 -3.81 7.86
C THR A 60 -0.13 -4.33 6.87
N GLU A 61 -0.86 -5.38 7.24
CA GLU A 61 -1.97 -5.96 6.49
C GLU A 61 -3.08 -4.92 6.30
N GLU A 62 -3.44 -4.19 7.36
CA GLU A 62 -4.44 -3.11 7.27
C GLU A 62 -3.99 -1.99 6.32
N ILE A 63 -2.69 -1.68 6.28
CA ILE A 63 -2.15 -0.72 5.31
C ILE A 63 -2.31 -1.24 3.88
N ILE A 64 -2.00 -2.52 3.64
CA ILE A 64 -2.12 -3.14 2.33
C ILE A 64 -3.58 -3.12 1.87
N GLU A 65 -4.52 -3.51 2.73
CA GLU A 65 -5.96 -3.48 2.45
C GLU A 65 -6.44 -2.07 2.11
N ARG A 66 -6.13 -1.09 2.97
CA ARG A 66 -6.52 0.32 2.72
C ARG A 66 -5.86 0.89 1.46
N PHE A 67 -4.64 0.47 1.14
CA PHE A 67 -3.95 0.89 -0.08
C PHE A 67 -4.61 0.31 -1.33
N ALA A 68 -4.88 -1.00 -1.34
CA ALA A 68 -5.60 -1.67 -2.40
C ALA A 68 -6.99 -1.04 -2.61
N HIS A 69 -7.69 -0.70 -1.53
CA HIS A 69 -8.95 0.01 -1.59
C HIS A 69 -8.84 1.39 -2.24
N GLN A 70 -7.85 2.22 -1.84
CA GLN A 70 -7.62 3.52 -2.48
C GLN A 70 -7.28 3.38 -3.97
N LEU A 71 -6.53 2.34 -4.36
CA LEU A 71 -6.24 2.04 -5.76
C LEU A 71 -7.52 1.72 -6.55
N ARG A 72 -8.37 0.83 -6.02
CA ARG A 72 -9.67 0.48 -6.62
C ARG A 72 -10.56 1.72 -6.80
N HIS A 73 -10.67 2.57 -5.77
CA HIS A 73 -11.42 3.82 -5.83
C HIS A 73 -10.90 4.79 -6.91
N ARG A 74 -9.61 4.73 -7.24
CA ARG A 74 -8.96 5.53 -8.29
C ARG A 74 -8.96 4.85 -9.67
N GLY A 75 -9.67 3.73 -9.82
CA GLY A 75 -9.81 2.99 -11.08
C GLY A 75 -8.60 2.12 -11.43
N PHE A 76 -7.72 1.83 -10.47
CA PHE A 76 -6.69 0.81 -10.64
C PHE A 76 -7.27 -0.56 -10.25
N LYS A 77 -6.79 -1.62 -10.89
CA LYS A 77 -7.04 -3.01 -10.51
C LYS A 77 -5.78 -3.57 -9.86
N PRO A 78 -5.73 -3.74 -8.53
CA PRO A 78 -4.63 -4.44 -7.87
C PRO A 78 -4.51 -5.86 -8.43
N GLU A 79 -3.30 -6.29 -8.79
CA GLU A 79 -3.05 -7.60 -9.39
C GLU A 79 -2.29 -8.51 -8.41
N ARG A 80 -1.15 -8.05 -7.89
CA ARG A 80 -0.27 -8.83 -7.02
C ARG A 80 0.56 -7.94 -6.10
N MET A 81 1.05 -8.50 -5.01
CA MET A 81 1.92 -7.81 -4.05
C MET A 81 3.12 -8.66 -3.64
N ARG A 82 4.13 -8.03 -3.03
CA ARG A 82 5.25 -8.72 -2.37
C ARG A 82 5.83 -7.89 -1.25
N GLY A 83 6.26 -8.54 -0.18
CA GLY A 83 6.96 -7.91 0.94
C GLY A 83 8.47 -7.78 0.69
N TRP A 84 9.10 -6.83 1.36
CA TRP A 84 10.55 -6.80 1.54
C TRP A 84 10.91 -7.61 2.79
N GLU A 85 11.63 -8.70 2.60
CA GLU A 85 11.99 -9.67 3.63
C GLU A 85 13.47 -10.02 3.50
N GLU A 86 14.20 -10.06 4.62
CA GLU A 86 15.60 -10.52 4.65
C GLU A 86 16.51 -9.89 3.59
N GLN A 87 16.36 -8.57 3.35
CA GLN A 87 17.12 -7.81 2.35
C GLN A 87 16.83 -8.17 0.89
N SER A 88 15.69 -8.81 0.62
CA SER A 88 15.24 -9.15 -0.73
C SER A 88 13.72 -8.96 -0.88
N TRP A 89 13.24 -8.94 -2.12
CA TRP A 89 11.81 -8.97 -2.38
C TRP A 89 11.33 -10.43 -2.36
N ALA A 90 10.31 -10.70 -1.55
CA ALA A 90 9.63 -11.99 -1.55
C ALA A 90 8.97 -12.28 -2.92
N PRO A 91 8.59 -13.55 -3.19
CA PRO A 91 7.78 -13.88 -4.35
C PRO A 91 6.48 -13.06 -4.40
N TRP A 92 5.97 -12.82 -5.61
CA TRP A 92 4.67 -12.19 -5.77
C TRP A 92 3.55 -13.10 -5.27
N THR A 93 2.61 -12.54 -4.54
CA THR A 93 1.37 -13.17 -4.06
C THR A 93 0.16 -12.35 -4.49
N ASP A 94 -1.03 -12.93 -4.36
CA ASP A 94 -2.27 -12.20 -4.62
C ASP A 94 -2.45 -11.05 -3.61
N VAL A 95 -3.12 -9.98 -4.05
CA VAL A 95 -3.50 -8.88 -3.17
C VAL A 95 -4.70 -9.32 -2.32
N PRO A 96 -4.69 -9.10 -0.99
CA PRO A 96 -5.83 -9.40 -0.14
C PRO A 96 -7.12 -8.78 -0.70
N GLU A 97 -8.18 -9.59 -0.76
CA GLU A 97 -9.51 -9.10 -1.10
C GLU A 97 -10.07 -8.28 0.06
N ASP A 98 -10.82 -7.21 -0.26
CA ASP A 98 -11.46 -6.40 0.78
C ASP A 98 -12.45 -7.29 1.55
N SER A 99 -12.15 -7.58 2.81
CA SER A 99 -13.05 -8.30 3.74
C SER A 99 -14.34 -7.51 4.05
N GLN A 100 -14.55 -6.34 3.44
CA GLN A 100 -15.75 -5.49 3.57
C GLN A 100 -16.71 -5.62 2.38
N SER A 101 -16.69 -6.73 1.66
CA SER A 101 -17.63 -7.04 0.56
C SER A 101 -18.90 -7.75 1.04
N VAL A 102 -19.41 -7.43 2.24
CA VAL A 102 -20.70 -7.93 2.73
C VAL A 102 -21.41 -6.81 3.50
N ALA A 103 -22.27 -6.08 2.79
CA ALA A 103 -23.37 -5.31 3.36
C ALA A 103 -24.53 -5.32 2.35
#